data_AF-A0A0R2CCF5-F1
#
_entry.id   AF-A0A0R2CCF5-F1
#
_cell.length_a   1.000
_cell.length_b   1.000
_cell.length_c   1.000
_cell.angle_alpha   90.00
_cell.angle_beta   90.00
_cell.angle_gamma   90.00
#
_symmetry.space_group_name_H-M   'P 1'
#
loop_
_entity.id
_entity.type
_entity.pdbx_description
1 polymer ?
#
loop_
_entity_poly.entity_id
_entity_poly.type
_entity_poly.pdbx_seq_one_letter_code
_entity_poly.pdbx_strand_id
1 'polypeptide(L)'
;MKKVNDERLKIKQLRNIKLAFIFENGLILLYLAIQAWQSRQVFKSVLTWSNPLWVVFILTMIVFEILDQNVTAAIADRPKLSSQKLLSLLSGQLVIYSFLWAWLFNFQPLGLALICGGGIALVVTGILAYNNHYRSK
;
A
#
# COMPACT_ATOMS: atom_id res chain seq x y z
N MET A 1 -13.57 -28.47 13.90
CA MET A 1 -12.38 -27.66 14.27
C MET A 1 -12.43 -27.34 15.75
N LYS A 2 -11.37 -27.63 16.53
CA LYS A 2 -11.32 -27.21 17.94
C LYS A 2 -11.02 -25.71 17.99
N LYS A 3 -11.81 -24.94 18.75
CA LYS A 3 -11.55 -23.51 18.97
C LYS A 3 -10.29 -23.37 19.82
N VAL A 4 -9.34 -22.56 19.35
CA VAL A 4 -8.19 -22.14 20.14
C VAL A 4 -8.66 -21.05 21.09
N ASN A 5 -8.71 -21.35 22.38
CA ASN A 5 -9.19 -20.40 23.40
C ASN A 5 -8.06 -19.53 23.97
N ASP A 6 -6.84 -20.06 24.03
CA ASP A 6 -5.67 -19.35 24.54
C ASP A 6 -5.30 -18.14 23.67
N GLU A 7 -5.21 -16.97 24.29
CA GLU A 7 -4.84 -15.70 23.66
C GLU A 7 -3.44 -15.73 23.04
N ARG A 8 -2.47 -16.40 23.68
CA ARG A 8 -1.09 -16.49 23.16
C ARG A 8 -1.05 -17.25 21.85
N LEU A 9 -1.85 -18.31 21.75
CA LEU A 9 -1.99 -19.11 20.54
C LEU A 9 -2.74 -18.36 19.44
N LYS A 10 -3.77 -17.58 19.77
CA LYS A 10 -4.46 -16.69 18.81
C LYS A 10 -3.50 -15.64 18.22
N ILE A 11 -2.71 -14.97 19.05
CA ILE A 11 -1.72 -13.97 18.59
C ILE A 11 -0.69 -14.64 17.68
N LYS A 12 -0.18 -15.82 18.05
CA LYS A 12 0.76 -16.57 17.21
C LYS A 12 0.14 -16.97 15.88
N GLN A 13 -1.12 -17.38 15.87
CA GLN A 13 -1.85 -17.72 14.64
C GLN A 13 -2.01 -16.51 13.72
N LEU A 14 -2.37 -15.34 14.26
CA LEU A 14 -2.45 -14.09 13.48
C LEU A 14 -1.09 -13.69 12.90
N ARG A 15 0.00 -13.84 13.65
CA ARG A 15 1.37 -13.60 13.14
C ARG A 15 1.72 -14.55 12.00
N ASN A 16 1.34 -15.83 12.11
CA ASN A 16 1.59 -16.81 11.06
C ASN A 16 0.78 -16.48 9.79
N ILE A 17 -0.50 -16.11 9.92
CA ILE A 17 -1.32 -15.67 8.79
C ILE A 17 -0.71 -14.43 8.13
N LYS A 18 -0.25 -13.46 8.93
CA LYS A 18 0.42 -12.27 8.40
C LYS A 18 1.70 -12.63 7.62
N LEU A 19 2.49 -13.58 8.13
CA LEU A 19 3.70 -14.03 7.45
C LEU A 19 3.38 -14.75 6.14
N ALA A 20 2.38 -15.64 6.14
CA ALA A 20 1.91 -16.32 4.93
C ALA A 20 1.41 -15.31 3.88
N PHE A 21 0.63 -14.31 4.31
CA PHE A 21 0.15 -13.24 3.45
C PHE A 21 1.30 -12.43 2.82
N ILE A 22 2.31 -12.06 3.61
CA ILE A 22 3.50 -11.35 3.10
C ILE A 22 4.25 -12.21 2.08
N PHE A 23 4.38 -13.52 2.35
CA PHE A 23 5.07 -14.44 1.47
C PHE A 23 4.32 -14.64 0.14
N GLU A 24 3.00 -14.87 0.19
CA GLU A 24 2.15 -15.02 -1.01
C GLU A 24 2.15 -13.75 -1.87
N ASN A 25 1.94 -12.58 -1.28
CA ASN A 25 1.98 -11.31 -2.02
C ASN A 25 3.38 -11.01 -2.55
N GLY A 26 4.43 -11.38 -1.80
CA GLY A 26 5.82 -11.27 -2.25
C GLY A 26 6.11 -12.13 -3.47
N LEU A 27 5.58 -13.37 -3.52
CA LEU A 27 5.69 -14.24 -4.69
C LEU A 27 4.92 -13.69 -5.91
N ILE A 28 3.71 -13.15 -5.69
CA ILE A 28 2.94 -12.52 -6.76
C ILE A 28 3.72 -11.32 -7.34
N LEU A 29 4.25 -10.45 -6.47
CA LEU A 29 5.09 -9.32 -6.87
C LEU A 29 6.34 -9.76 -7.63
N LEU A 30 7.02 -10.80 -7.17
CA LEU A 30 8.20 -11.34 -7.84
C LEU A 30 7.84 -11.84 -9.25
N TYR A 31 6.73 -12.55 -9.39
CA TYR A 31 6.29 -13.04 -10.69
C TYR A 31 5.91 -11.90 -11.65
N LEU A 32 5.17 -10.90 -11.16
CA LEU A 32 4.83 -9.70 -11.93
C LEU A 32 6.09 -8.93 -12.35
N ALA A 33 7.11 -8.85 -11.49
CA ALA A 33 8.39 -8.22 -11.80
C ALA A 33 9.16 -8.99 -12.90
N ILE A 34 9.19 -10.32 -12.84
CA ILE A 34 9.79 -11.15 -13.89
C ILE A 34 9.05 -10.95 -15.22
N GLN A 35 7.71 -10.93 -15.19
CA GLN A 35 6.89 -10.71 -16.38
C GLN A 35 7.11 -9.30 -16.97
N ALA A 36 7.27 -8.29 -16.11
CA ALA A 36 7.58 -6.92 -16.52
C ALA A 36 8.94 -6.87 -17.22
N TRP A 37 9.94 -7.56 -16.67
CA TRP A 37 11.27 -7.66 -17.24
C TRP A 37 11.28 -8.34 -18.61
N GLN A 38 10.56 -9.45 -18.75
CA GLN A 38 10.49 -10.22 -20.01
C GLN A 38 9.74 -9.49 -21.11
N SER A 39 8.59 -8.90 -20.80
CA SER A 39 7.72 -8.28 -21.81
C SER A 39 8.16 -6.88 -22.23
N ARG A 40 8.98 -6.20 -21.42
CA ARG A 40 9.40 -4.78 -21.59
C ARG A 40 8.24 -3.78 -21.76
N GLN A 41 6.99 -4.21 -21.58
CA GLN A 41 5.78 -3.43 -21.79
C GLN A 41 4.85 -3.49 -20.57
N VAL A 42 5.34 -2.99 -19.44
CA VAL A 42 4.70 -3.16 -18.12
C VAL A 42 3.21 -2.81 -18.12
N PHE A 43 2.80 -1.72 -18.78
CA PHE A 43 1.41 -1.27 -18.81
C PHE A 43 0.49 -2.11 -19.70
N LYS A 44 1.01 -2.73 -20.76
CA LYS A 44 0.20 -3.51 -21.70
C LYS A 44 0.12 -4.99 -21.31
N SER A 45 1.14 -5.51 -20.65
CA SER A 45 1.26 -6.94 -20.32
C SER A 45 1.05 -7.24 -18.83
N VAL A 46 1.54 -6.38 -17.93
CA VAL A 46 1.56 -6.66 -16.49
C VAL A 46 0.44 -5.93 -15.77
N LEU A 47 0.37 -4.61 -15.90
CA LEU A 47 -0.60 -3.74 -15.23
C LEU A 47 -1.91 -3.63 -16.02
N THR A 48 -2.48 -4.78 -16.38
CA THR A 48 -3.70 -4.88 -17.19
C THR A 48 -4.74 -5.74 -16.50
N TRP A 49 -6.02 -5.40 -16.69
CA TRP A 49 -7.15 -6.20 -16.21
C TRP A 49 -7.22 -7.59 -16.85
N SER A 50 -6.53 -7.79 -17.98
CA SER A 50 -6.38 -9.10 -18.61
C SER A 50 -5.33 -9.99 -17.93
N ASN A 51 -4.55 -9.47 -16.98
CA ASN A 51 -3.56 -10.25 -16.23
C ASN A 51 -4.17 -10.66 -14.88
N PRO A 52 -4.53 -11.95 -14.70
CA PRO A 52 -5.21 -12.39 -13.49
C PRO A 52 -4.37 -12.19 -12.21
N LEU A 53 -3.03 -12.31 -12.30
CA LEU A 53 -2.15 -12.12 -11.15
C LEU A 53 -2.17 -10.66 -10.67
N TRP A 54 -2.19 -9.71 -11.61
CA TRP A 54 -2.33 -8.30 -11.28
C TRP A 54 -3.68 -8.00 -10.63
N VAL A 55 -4.76 -8.56 -11.17
CA VAL A 55 -6.11 -8.38 -10.63
C VAL A 55 -6.23 -8.96 -9.21
N VAL A 56 -5.75 -10.18 -9.00
CA VAL A 56 -5.76 -10.82 -7.67
C VAL A 56 -4.92 -10.00 -6.69
N PHE A 57 -3.75 -9.52 -7.10
CA PHE A 57 -2.90 -8.69 -6.26
C PHE A 57 -3.62 -7.40 -5.81
N ILE A 58 -4.21 -6.67 -6.75
CA ILE A 58 -4.91 -5.42 -6.46
C ILE A 58 -6.13 -5.66 -5.57
N LEU A 59 -6.94 -6.67 -5.88
CA LEU A 59 -8.11 -7.02 -5.08
C LEU A 59 -7.70 -7.38 -3.64
N THR A 60 -6.65 -8.18 -3.51
CA THR A 60 -6.11 -8.60 -2.21
C THR A 60 -5.63 -7.40 -1.39
N MET A 61 -4.93 -6.44 -2.02
CA MET A 61 -4.49 -5.21 -1.37
C MET A 61 -5.64 -4.32 -0.93
N ILE A 62 -6.69 -4.18 -1.75
CA ILE A 62 -7.89 -3.40 -1.39
C ILE A 62 -8.59 -4.02 -0.19
N VAL A 63 -8.82 -5.35 -0.22
CA VAL A 63 -9.45 -6.06 0.90
C VAL A 63 -8.60 -5.95 2.17
N PHE A 64 -7.29 -6.10 2.05
CA PHE A 64 -6.36 -5.97 3.17
C PHE A 64 -6.41 -4.57 3.79
N GLU A 65 -6.35 -3.51 2.98
CA GLU A 65 -6.41 -2.12 3.47
C GLU A 65 -7.73 -1.84 4.22
N ILE A 66 -8.87 -2.29 3.69
CA ILE A 66 -10.18 -2.13 4.35
C ILE A 66 -10.20 -2.85 5.71
N LEU A 67 -9.69 -4.08 5.75
CA LEU A 67 -9.65 -4.86 7.00
C LEU A 67 -8.65 -4.28 8.01
N ASP A 68 -7.50 -3.79 7.57
CA ASP A 68 -6.50 -3.17 8.44
C ASP A 68 -7.00 -1.85 9.02
N GLN A 69 -7.69 -1.02 8.23
CA GLN A 69 -8.25 0.24 8.70
C GLN A 69 -9.26 0.03 9.84
N ASN A 70 -10.09 -1.01 9.79
CA ASN A 70 -11.02 -1.34 10.88
C ASN A 70 -10.31 -1.62 12.21
N VAL A 71 -9.13 -2.24 12.16
CA VAL A 71 -8.32 -2.53 13.35
C VAL A 71 -7.54 -1.29 13.80
N THR A 72 -6.93 -0.58 12.85
CA THR A 72 -6.13 0.60 13.10
C THR A 72 -6.96 1.77 13.65
N ALA A 73 -8.19 1.96 13.16
CA ALA A 73 -9.12 2.97 13.65
C ALA A 73 -9.59 2.70 15.09
N ALA A 74 -9.65 1.42 15.51
CA ALA A 74 -10.00 1.06 16.88
C ALA A 74 -8.89 1.39 17.90
N ILE A 75 -7.66 1.64 17.45
CA ILE A 75 -6.54 2.09 18.29
C ILE A 75 -6.52 3.63 18.27
N ALA A 76 -7.42 4.24 19.04
CA ALA A 76 -7.78 5.65 18.95
C ALA A 76 -6.86 6.63 19.71
N ASP A 77 -5.91 6.17 20.53
CA ASP A 77 -5.04 7.06 21.31
C ASP A 77 -3.77 7.47 20.54
N ARG A 78 -3.93 8.03 19.33
CA ARG A 78 -2.80 8.58 18.57
C ARG A 78 -2.68 10.08 18.82
N PRO A 79 -1.50 10.59 19.23
CA PRO A 79 -1.30 12.01 19.42
C PRO A 79 -1.46 12.75 18.10
N LYS A 80 -1.91 14.01 18.20
CA LYS A 80 -2.07 14.90 17.04
C LYS A 80 -0.72 15.14 16.37
N LEU A 81 -0.68 15.00 15.05
CA LEU A 81 0.48 15.31 14.23
C LEU A 81 0.57 16.83 14.04
N SER A 82 1.78 17.38 14.23
CA SER A 82 2.09 18.78 13.89
C SER A 82 1.99 18.99 12.38
N SER A 83 1.55 20.18 11.95
CA SER A 83 1.49 20.57 10.54
C SER A 83 2.84 20.44 9.83
N GLN A 84 3.95 20.66 10.54
CA GLN A 84 5.30 20.46 9.99
C GLN A 84 5.59 18.98 9.68
N LYS A 85 5.12 18.06 10.54
CA LYS A 85 5.25 16.62 10.33
C LYS A 85 4.36 16.14 9.17
N LEU A 86 3.16 16.71 9.02
CA LEU A 86 2.30 16.42 7.87
C LEU A 86 2.92 16.89 6.56
N LEU A 87 3.53 18.09 6.55
CA LEU A 87 4.21 18.61 5.36
C LEU A 87 5.46 17.79 5.01
N SER A 88 6.25 17.36 6.00
CA SER A 88 7.40 16.47 5.75
C SER A 88 6.99 15.10 5.23
N LEU A 89 5.83 14.59 5.67
CA LEU A 89 5.26 13.34 5.16
C LEU A 89 4.79 13.50 3.71
N LEU A 90 4.11 14.60 3.39
CA LEU A 90 3.67 14.90 2.03
C LEU A 90 4.86 14.98 1.07
N SER A 91 5.90 15.74 1.42
CA SER A 91 7.07 15.91 0.56
C SER A 91 7.83 14.58 0.38
N GLY A 92 8.01 13.81 1.46
CA GLY A 92 8.63 12.49 1.40
C GLY A 92 7.85 11.52 0.50
N GLN A 93 6.53 11.45 0.68
CA GLN A 93 5.65 10.60 -0.14
C GLN A 93 5.64 11.01 -1.61
N LEU A 94 5.60 12.31 -1.89
CA LEU A 94 5.64 12.82 -3.26
C LEU A 94 6.93 12.39 -3.96
N VAL A 95 8.08 12.52 -3.31
CA VAL A 95 9.37 12.08 -3.88
C VAL A 95 9.37 10.58 -4.12
N ILE A 96 8.95 9.77 -3.14
CA ILE A 96 8.94 8.30 -3.26
C ILE A 96 8.01 7.85 -4.38
N TYR A 97 6.75 8.30 -4.39
CA TYR A 97 5.78 7.84 -5.39
C TYR A 97 6.13 8.37 -6.78
N SER A 98 6.59 9.62 -6.91
CA SER A 98 7.00 10.16 -8.20
C SER A 98 8.24 9.44 -8.75
N PHE A 99 9.18 9.06 -7.89
CA PHE A 99 10.33 8.26 -8.27
C PHE A 99 9.93 6.85 -8.73
N LEU A 100 9.03 6.18 -7.99
CA LEU A 100 8.53 4.86 -8.38
C LEU A 100 7.85 4.89 -9.75
N TRP A 101 7.02 5.91 -10.01
CA TRP A 101 6.39 6.10 -11.33
C TRP A 101 7.39 6.49 -12.41
N ALA A 102 8.38 7.31 -12.11
CA ALA A 102 9.43 7.66 -13.07
C ALA A 102 10.25 6.42 -13.45
N TRP A 103 10.62 5.59 -12.48
CA TRP A 103 11.29 4.31 -12.73
C TRP A 103 10.43 3.38 -13.59
N LEU A 104 9.13 3.28 -13.30
CA LEU A 104 8.18 2.48 -14.07
C LEU A 104 8.00 2.96 -15.52
N PHE A 105 8.08 4.27 -15.75
CA PHE A 105 8.04 4.88 -17.08
C PHE A 105 9.41 4.95 -17.78
N ASN A 106 10.46 4.29 -17.27
CA ASN A 106 11.83 4.43 -17.79
C ASN A 106 12.26 5.91 -17.91
N PHE A 107 11.90 6.72 -16.92
CA PHE A 107 12.15 8.16 -16.83
C PHE A 107 11.52 9.02 -17.94
N GLN A 108 10.59 8.48 -18.74
CA GLN A 108 9.92 9.24 -19.80
C GLN A 108 8.44 8.85 -19.96
N PRO A 109 7.50 9.82 -19.95
CA PRO A 109 7.64 11.24 -19.66
C PRO A 109 7.58 11.55 -18.14
N LEU A 110 8.49 12.39 -17.65
CA LEU A 110 8.58 12.77 -16.22
C LEU A 110 7.34 13.51 -15.68
N GLY A 111 6.64 14.27 -16.52
CA GLY A 111 5.43 15.00 -16.12
C GLY A 111 4.30 14.07 -15.66
N LEU A 112 4.10 12.95 -16.37
CA LEU A 112 3.10 11.94 -15.97
C LEU A 112 3.49 11.26 -14.66
N ALA A 113 4.78 10.98 -14.45
CA ALA A 113 5.26 10.40 -13.20
C ALA A 113 4.94 11.30 -11.98
N LEU A 114 5.16 12.61 -12.12
CA LEU A 114 4.85 13.60 -11.08
C LEU A 114 3.35 13.71 -10.82
N ILE A 115 2.52 13.68 -11.87
CA ILE A 115 1.06 13.75 -11.72
C ILE A 115 0.54 12.49 -11.00
N CYS A 116 1.00 11.30 -11.41
CA CYS A 116 0.60 10.04 -10.80
C CYS A 116 1.09 9.94 -9.34
N GLY A 117 2.36 10.28 -9.08
CA GLY A 117 2.92 10.27 -7.74
C GLY A 117 2.30 11.31 -6.81
N GLY A 118 2.11 12.53 -7.32
CA GLY A 118 1.48 13.63 -6.61
C GLY A 118 0.01 13.37 -6.26
N GLY A 119 -0.76 12.78 -7.18
CA GLY A 119 -2.15 12.39 -6.92
C GLY A 119 -2.27 11.44 -5.72
N ILE A 120 -1.43 10.40 -5.68
CA ILE A 120 -1.42 9.45 -4.56
C ILE A 120 -0.99 10.15 -3.26
N ALA A 121 0.09 10.94 -3.29
CA ALA A 121 0.58 11.66 -2.10
C ALA A 121 -0.48 12.61 -1.52
N LEU A 122 -1.24 13.30 -2.36
CA LEU A 122 -2.32 14.18 -1.94
C LEU A 122 -3.49 13.42 -1.32
N VAL A 123 -3.91 12.30 -1.91
CA VAL A 123 -4.99 11.47 -1.34
C VAL A 123 -4.59 10.94 0.04
N VAL A 124 -3.40 10.36 0.16
CA VAL A 124 -2.89 9.81 1.42
C VAL A 124 -2.75 10.90 2.48
N THR A 125 -2.14 12.04 2.13
CA THR A 125 -2.00 13.16 3.06
C THR A 125 -3.35 13.78 3.42
N GLY A 126 -4.30 13.82 2.50
CA GLY A 126 -5.67 14.29 2.74
C GLY A 126 -6.40 13.42 3.77
N ILE A 127 -6.31 12.09 3.64
CA ILE A 127 -6.86 11.15 4.62
C ILE A 127 -6.18 11.34 5.98
N LEU A 128 -4.85 11.48 6.00
CA LEU A 128 -4.11 11.73 7.25
C LEU A 128 -4.48 13.06 7.90
N ALA A 129 -4.65 14.13 7.12
CA ALA A 129 -5.05 15.44 7.61
C ALA A 129 -6.49 15.42 8.15
N TYR A 130 -7.41 14.75 7.45
CA TYR A 130 -8.79 14.53 7.90
C TYR A 130 -8.80 13.77 9.23
N ASN A 131 -8.10 12.65 9.32
CA ASN A 131 -7.99 11.87 10.55
C ASN A 131 -7.31 12.65 11.68
N ASN A 132 -6.34 13.51 11.37
CA ASN A 132 -5.66 14.36 12.35
C ASN A 132 -6.56 15.48 12.92
N HIS A 133 -7.61 15.87 12.20
CA HIS A 133 -8.61 16.81 12.69
C HIS A 133 -9.39 16.25 13.90
N TYR A 134 -9.71 14.95 13.86
CA TYR A 134 -10.50 14.26 14.89
C TYR A 134 -9.68 13.68 16.06
N ARG A 135 -8.34 13.82 16.05
CA ARG A 135 -7.50 13.38 17.18
C ARG A 135 -7.55 14.38 18.34
N SER A 136 -7.63 13.87 19.57
CA SER A 136 -7.49 14.72 20.76
C SER A 136 -6.09 15.35 20.81
N LYS A 137 -5.99 16.51 21.44
CA LYS A 137 -4.72 17.24 21.60
C LYS A 137 -3.67 16.40 22.31
#